data_AF-A0A2E5GQR9-F1
#
_entry.id   AF-A0A2E5GQR9-F1
#
_cell.length_a   1.000
_cell.length_b   1.000
_cell.length_c   1.000
_cell.angle_alpha   90.00
_cell.angle_beta   90.00
_cell.angle_gamma   90.00
#
_symmetry.space_group_name_H-M   'P 1'
#
loop_
_entity.id
_entity.type
_entity.pdbx_description
1 polymer ?
#
loop_
_entity_poly.entity_id
_entity_poly.type
_entity_poly.pdbx_seq_one_letter_code
_entity_poly.pdbx_strand_id
1 'polypeptide(L)'
;MAGGRLTKKESDKKKRQGKRMFINGFSHNEIADVLEVHLETIKRWSKKDGWEEAKDIHSLSISELKAETLRSFAALKNGEQPKVSPDQLSKLSSTFEKLSDKKKNLAYMYDNFEELSNAILKDALSERSKKNREAKLETAKYIRGIMDDVVSKTYKEALDD
;
A
#
# COMPACT_ATOMS: atom_id res chain seq x y z
N MET A 1 33.68 -1.97 6.40
CA MET A 1 32.40 -1.32 6.76
C MET A 1 31.98 -1.89 8.11
N ALA A 2 32.07 -1.09 9.18
CA ALA A 2 31.79 -1.55 10.53
C ALA A 2 30.28 -1.81 10.68
N GLY A 3 29.90 -3.09 10.80
CA GLY A 3 28.53 -3.53 11.03
C GLY A 3 28.07 -3.17 12.44
N GLY A 4 27.61 -1.93 12.63
CA GLY A 4 26.87 -1.54 13.83
C GLY A 4 25.55 -2.29 13.86
N ARG A 5 25.37 -3.15 14.87
CA ARG A 5 24.10 -3.84 15.13
C ARG A 5 23.00 -2.79 15.28
N LEU A 6 22.01 -2.81 14.39
CA LEU A 6 20.81 -1.94 14.45
C LEU A 6 20.28 -1.89 15.88
N THR A 7 20.00 -0.69 16.38
CA THR A 7 19.31 -0.58 17.66
C THR A 7 17.91 -1.20 17.53
N LYS A 8 17.34 -1.68 18.63
CA LYS A 8 16.02 -2.32 18.60
C LYS A 8 14.96 -1.41 17.97
N LYS A 9 14.99 -0.12 18.30
CA LYS A 9 14.08 0.90 17.78
C LYS A 9 14.22 1.10 16.26
N GLU A 10 15.44 1.13 15.74
CA GLU A 10 15.70 1.25 14.30
C GLU A 10 15.29 -0.01 13.56
N SER A 11 15.59 -1.19 14.11
CA SER A 11 15.16 -2.48 13.57
C SER A 11 13.64 -2.55 13.47
N ASP A 12 12.91 -2.16 14.51
CA ASP A 12 11.43 -2.19 14.52
C ASP A 12 10.82 -1.16 13.56
N LYS A 13 11.49 -0.02 13.34
CA LYS A 13 11.08 0.97 12.32
C LYS A 13 11.28 0.41 10.92
N LYS A 14 12.49 -0.07 10.60
CA LYS A 14 12.82 -0.64 9.27
C LYS A 14 11.96 -1.85 8.96
N LYS A 15 11.71 -2.73 9.93
CA LYS A 15 10.81 -3.88 9.77
C LYS A 15 9.38 -3.47 9.39
N ARG A 16 8.79 -2.48 10.07
CA ARG A 16 7.44 -1.99 9.74
C ARG A 16 7.39 -1.36 8.36
N GLN A 17 8.39 -0.57 8.01
CA GLN A 17 8.50 0.03 6.68
C GLN A 17 8.63 -1.06 5.59
N GLY A 18 9.50 -2.05 5.81
CA GLY A 18 9.65 -3.18 4.89
C GLY A 18 8.38 -3.99 4.72
N LYS A 19 7.61 -4.23 5.79
CA LYS A 19 6.31 -4.91 5.70
C LYS A 19 5.34 -4.17 4.79
N ARG A 20 5.24 -2.84 4.93
CA ARG A 20 4.40 -2.00 4.05
C ARG A 20 4.85 -2.05 2.60
N MET A 21 6.15 -1.88 2.35
CA MET A 21 6.69 -1.97 0.99
C MET A 21 6.39 -3.33 0.35
N PHE A 22 6.53 -4.42 1.10
CA PHE A 22 6.24 -5.77 0.60
C PHE A 22 4.76 -5.95 0.23
N ILE A 23 3.87 -5.50 1.12
CA ILE A 23 2.41 -5.48 0.87
C ILE A 23 2.08 -4.67 -0.40
N ASN A 24 2.80 -3.59 -0.64
CA ASN A 24 2.66 -2.73 -1.82
C ASN A 24 3.39 -3.25 -3.07
N GLY A 25 3.87 -4.51 -3.07
CA GLY A 25 4.38 -5.19 -4.24
C GLY A 25 5.89 -5.13 -4.47
N PHE A 26 6.66 -4.51 -3.57
CA PHE A 26 8.13 -4.50 -3.68
C PHE A 26 8.72 -5.88 -3.32
N SER A 27 9.73 -6.31 -4.07
CA SER A 27 10.48 -7.54 -3.79
C SER A 27 11.38 -7.40 -2.56
N HIS A 28 11.76 -8.52 -1.94
CA HIS A 28 12.70 -8.49 -0.81
C HIS A 28 14.06 -7.86 -1.15
N ASN A 29 14.49 -7.94 -2.42
CA ASN A 29 15.73 -7.31 -2.89
C ASN A 29 15.60 -5.78 -2.90
N GLU A 30 14.53 -5.25 -3.51
CA GLU A 30 14.28 -3.81 -3.53
C GLU A 30 14.12 -3.23 -2.13
N ILE A 31 13.48 -3.97 -1.22
CA ILE A 31 13.32 -3.57 0.19
C ILE A 31 14.67 -3.58 0.92
N ALA A 32 15.52 -4.59 0.67
CA ALA A 32 16.85 -4.68 1.26
C ALA A 32 17.72 -3.47 0.85
N ASP A 33 17.66 -3.10 -0.42
CA ASP A 33 18.38 -1.97 -0.99
C ASP A 33 17.87 -0.63 -0.42
N VAL A 34 16.54 -0.42 -0.42
CA VAL A 34 15.93 0.83 0.07
C VAL A 34 16.13 1.03 1.57
N LEU A 35 16.07 -0.04 2.37
CA LEU A 35 16.22 0.05 3.82
C LEU A 35 17.66 -0.06 4.30
N GLU A 36 18.61 -0.32 3.39
CA GLU A 36 20.00 -0.64 3.71
C GLU A 36 20.09 -1.72 4.80
N VAL A 37 19.35 -2.82 4.57
CA VAL A 37 19.29 -3.98 5.47
C VAL A 37 19.62 -5.22 4.66
N HIS A 38 20.49 -6.07 5.19
CA HIS A 38 20.87 -7.32 4.52
C HIS A 38 19.63 -8.14 4.14
N LEU A 39 19.58 -8.64 2.89
CA LEU A 39 18.44 -9.38 2.33
C LEU A 39 17.92 -10.48 3.24
N GLU A 40 18.81 -11.29 3.82
CA GLU A 40 18.43 -12.37 4.75
C GLU A 40 17.69 -11.87 6.01
N THR A 41 17.96 -10.64 6.45
CA THR A 41 17.20 -10.02 7.54
C THR A 41 15.78 -9.67 7.10
N ILE A 42 15.59 -9.16 5.88
CA ILE A 42 14.27 -8.87 5.30
C ILE A 42 13.48 -10.17 5.13
N LYS A 43 14.06 -11.21 4.51
CA LYS A 43 13.41 -12.52 4.35
C LYS A 43 12.99 -13.13 5.70
N ARG A 44 13.86 -13.06 6.71
CA ARG A 44 13.54 -13.54 8.06
C ARG A 44 12.37 -12.79 8.68
N TRP A 45 12.32 -11.47 8.54
CA TRP A 45 11.18 -10.67 9.01
C TRP A 45 9.90 -11.01 8.26
N SER A 46 9.99 -11.14 6.93
CA SER A 46 8.87 -11.52 6.06
C SER A 46 8.23 -12.83 6.47
N LYS A 47 9.05 -13.85 6.71
CA LYS A 47 8.59 -15.17 7.15
C LYS A 47 8.05 -15.16 8.58
N LYS A 48 8.75 -14.51 9.51
CA LYS A 48 8.37 -14.52 10.93
C LYS A 48 7.09 -13.75 11.23
N ASP A 49 6.86 -12.65 10.50
CA ASP A 49 5.75 -11.73 10.78
C ASP A 49 4.62 -11.82 9.74
N GLY A 50 4.56 -12.92 8.98
CA GLY A 50 3.48 -13.26 8.04
C GLY A 50 3.24 -12.18 6.99
N TRP A 51 4.27 -11.75 6.25
CA TRP A 51 4.12 -10.67 5.27
C TRP A 51 3.36 -11.12 4.01
N GLU A 52 3.46 -12.39 3.62
CA GLU A 52 2.70 -12.92 2.47
C GLU A 52 1.21 -12.96 2.78
N GLU A 53 0.80 -13.50 3.93
CA GLU A 53 -0.62 -13.49 4.33
C GLU A 53 -1.16 -12.06 4.47
N ALA A 54 -0.34 -11.13 4.99
CA ALA A 54 -0.72 -9.72 5.07
C ALA A 54 -0.84 -9.08 3.67
N LYS A 55 -0.02 -9.49 2.71
CA LYS A 55 -0.07 -9.06 1.32
C LYS A 55 -1.28 -9.66 0.61
N ASP A 56 -1.60 -10.92 0.84
CA ASP A 56 -2.78 -11.58 0.25
C ASP A 56 -4.08 -10.91 0.74
N ILE A 57 -4.18 -10.64 2.05
CA ILE A 57 -5.32 -9.93 2.65
C ILE A 57 -5.43 -8.48 2.13
N HIS A 58 -4.31 -7.82 1.89
CA HIS A 58 -4.28 -6.44 1.35
C HIS A 58 -4.47 -6.40 -0.17
N SER A 59 -4.08 -7.46 -0.88
CA SER A 59 -4.31 -7.62 -2.31
C SER A 59 -5.79 -7.78 -2.61
N LEU A 60 -6.57 -8.37 -1.70
CA LEU A 60 -8.03 -8.20 -1.62
C LEU A 60 -8.37 -6.77 -1.15
N SER A 61 -7.98 -5.78 -1.95
CA SER A 61 -8.11 -4.37 -1.55
C SER A 61 -9.60 -3.98 -1.46
N ILE A 62 -9.91 -3.04 -0.57
CA ILE A 62 -11.23 -2.39 -0.52
C ILE A 62 -11.61 -1.85 -1.92
N SER A 63 -10.61 -1.46 -2.71
CA SER A 63 -10.76 -0.97 -4.07
C SER A 63 -11.13 -2.09 -5.07
N GLU A 64 -10.61 -3.31 -4.88
CA GLU A 64 -11.06 -4.50 -5.63
C GLU A 64 -12.46 -4.94 -5.19
N LEU A 65 -12.77 -4.94 -3.89
CA LEU A 65 -14.13 -5.20 -3.40
C LEU A 65 -15.13 -4.17 -3.94
N LYS A 66 -14.75 -2.89 -3.98
CA LYS A 66 -15.54 -1.81 -4.58
C LYS A 66 -15.68 -1.99 -6.09
N ALA A 67 -14.59 -2.29 -6.80
CA ALA A 67 -14.61 -2.50 -8.24
C ALA A 67 -15.51 -3.68 -8.61
N GLU A 68 -15.42 -4.78 -7.88
CA GLU A 68 -16.24 -5.98 -8.12
C GLU A 68 -17.71 -5.73 -7.78
N THR A 69 -17.98 -4.99 -6.71
CA THR A 69 -19.36 -4.54 -6.37
C THR A 69 -19.93 -3.65 -7.48
N LEU A 70 -19.17 -2.64 -7.95
CA LEU A 70 -19.59 -1.74 -9.02
C LEU A 70 -19.80 -2.46 -10.35
N ARG A 71 -18.92 -3.40 -10.72
CA ARG A 71 -19.08 -4.24 -11.92
C ARG A 71 -20.35 -5.08 -11.84
N SER A 72 -20.64 -5.64 -10.67
CA SER A 72 -21.84 -6.45 -10.45
C SER A 72 -23.12 -5.62 -10.58
N PHE A 73 -23.13 -4.38 -10.05
CA PHE A 73 -24.21 -3.43 -10.27
C PHE A 73 -24.36 -3.02 -11.74
N ALA A 74 -23.26 -2.80 -12.45
CA ALA A 74 -23.28 -2.47 -13.87
C ALA A 74 -23.86 -3.60 -14.73
N ALA A 75 -23.47 -4.85 -14.46
CA ALA A 75 -24.03 -6.03 -15.14
C ALA A 75 -25.56 -6.13 -14.93
N LEU A 76 -26.02 -5.97 -13.67
CA LEU A 76 -27.46 -5.95 -13.36
C LEU A 76 -28.21 -4.84 -14.11
N LYS A 77 -27.65 -3.62 -14.16
CA LYS A 77 -28.25 -2.48 -14.88
C LYS A 77 -28.39 -2.75 -16.38
N ASN A 78 -27.45 -3.48 -16.97
CA ASN A 78 -27.45 -3.80 -18.39
C ASN A 78 -28.26 -5.07 -18.73
N GLY A 79 -28.89 -5.72 -17.73
CA GLY A 79 -29.62 -6.98 -17.92
C GLY A 79 -28.72 -8.20 -18.12
N GLU A 80 -27.43 -8.08 -17.81
CA GLU A 80 -26.46 -9.18 -17.86
C GLU A 80 -26.47 -9.97 -16.55
N GLN A 81 -26.09 -11.26 -16.60
CA GLN A 81 -25.90 -12.01 -15.37
C GLN A 81 -24.58 -11.60 -14.69
N PRO A 82 -24.63 -11.06 -13.45
CA PRO A 82 -23.42 -10.79 -12.68
C PRO A 82 -22.71 -12.10 -12.32
N LYS A 83 -21.38 -12.05 -12.20
CA LYS A 83 -20.53 -13.18 -11.80
C LYS A 83 -20.75 -13.64 -10.35
N VAL A 84 -21.48 -12.84 -9.56
CA VAL A 84 -21.77 -13.05 -8.15
C VAL A 84 -23.28 -13.11 -7.96
N SER A 85 -23.74 -14.04 -7.13
CA SER A 85 -25.16 -14.21 -6.83
C SER A 85 -25.73 -13.04 -6.04
N PRO A 86 -27.07 -12.84 -6.04
CA PRO A 86 -27.72 -11.82 -5.21
C PRO A 86 -27.37 -11.90 -3.71
N ASP A 87 -27.21 -13.12 -3.16
CA ASP A 87 -26.78 -13.33 -1.76
C ASP A 87 -25.33 -12.86 -1.53
N GLN A 88 -24.44 -13.16 -2.47
CA GLN A 88 -23.04 -12.74 -2.40
C GLN A 88 -22.91 -11.22 -2.52
N LEU A 89 -23.70 -10.59 -3.39
CA LEU A 89 -23.83 -9.14 -3.50
C LEU A 89 -24.31 -8.49 -2.19
N SER A 90 -25.34 -9.07 -1.55
CA SER A 90 -25.84 -8.58 -0.26
C SER A 90 -24.76 -8.67 0.83
N LYS A 91 -24.00 -9.78 0.88
CA LYS A 91 -22.85 -9.92 1.79
C LYS A 91 -21.74 -8.91 1.50
N LEU A 92 -21.39 -8.69 0.24
CA LEU A 92 -20.39 -7.71 -0.17
C LEU A 92 -20.81 -6.29 0.20
N SER A 93 -22.04 -5.89 -0.11
CA SER A 93 -22.60 -4.59 0.29
C SER A 93 -22.62 -4.43 1.80
N SER A 94 -23.06 -5.45 2.55
CA SER A 94 -23.06 -5.38 4.01
C SER A 94 -21.65 -5.30 4.61
N THR A 95 -20.67 -5.96 3.99
CA THR A 95 -19.26 -5.91 4.39
C THR A 95 -18.68 -4.53 4.10
N PHE A 96 -19.05 -3.94 2.96
CA PHE A 96 -18.67 -2.58 2.59
C PHE A 96 -19.32 -1.53 3.50
N GLU A 97 -20.59 -1.68 3.86
CA GLU A 97 -21.27 -0.81 4.84
C GLU A 97 -20.64 -0.89 6.23
N LYS A 98 -20.21 -2.09 6.65
CA LYS A 98 -19.53 -2.34 7.93
C LYS A 98 -18.09 -1.81 7.99
N LEU A 99 -17.48 -1.44 6.87
CA LEU A 99 -16.25 -0.65 6.91
C LEU A 99 -16.62 0.74 7.46
N SER A 100 -15.97 1.15 8.55
CA SER A 100 -16.19 2.50 9.09
C SER A 100 -15.84 3.56 8.04
N ASP A 101 -16.51 4.72 8.07
CA ASP A 101 -16.24 5.80 7.12
C ASP A 101 -14.79 6.28 7.20
N LYS A 102 -14.14 6.17 8.38
CA LYS A 102 -12.70 6.38 8.54
C LYS A 102 -11.87 5.39 7.71
N LYS A 103 -12.22 4.11 7.67
CA LYS A 103 -11.52 3.08 6.86
C LYS A 103 -11.75 3.30 5.37
N LYS A 104 -12.96 3.69 4.95
CA LYS A 104 -13.28 4.04 3.55
C LYS A 104 -12.50 5.28 3.10
N ASN A 105 -12.50 6.34 3.92
CA ASN A 105 -11.78 7.58 3.63
C ASN A 105 -10.28 7.35 3.56
N LEU A 106 -9.73 6.52 4.45
CA LEU A 106 -8.32 6.14 4.42
C LEU A 106 -7.94 5.39 3.15
N ALA A 107 -8.78 4.45 2.69
CA ALA A 107 -8.55 3.73 1.45
C ALA A 107 -8.55 4.67 0.23
N TYR A 108 -9.54 5.57 0.12
CA TYR A 108 -9.58 6.54 -0.98
C TYR A 108 -8.43 7.55 -0.94
N MET A 109 -8.06 7.99 0.26
CA MET A 109 -6.93 8.89 0.44
C MET A 109 -5.63 8.20 -0.01
N TYR A 110 -5.44 6.92 0.35
CA TYR A 110 -4.29 6.13 -0.07
C TYR A 110 -4.21 5.98 -1.59
N ASP A 111 -5.31 5.59 -2.24
CA ASP A 111 -5.37 5.39 -3.70
C ASP A 111 -5.04 6.68 -4.46
N ASN A 112 -5.65 7.81 -4.08
CA ASN A 112 -5.40 9.10 -4.71
C ASN A 112 -3.94 9.56 -4.53
N PHE A 113 -3.33 9.24 -3.40
CA PHE A 113 -1.93 9.60 -3.15
C PHE A 113 -0.93 8.67 -3.86
N GLU A 114 -1.23 7.39 -4.03
CA GLU A 114 -0.46 6.49 -4.88
C GLU A 114 -0.50 6.97 -6.34
N GLU A 115 -1.68 7.37 -6.83
CA GLU A 115 -1.82 7.94 -8.16
C GLU A 115 -0.97 9.21 -8.34
N LEU A 116 -1.02 10.14 -7.37
CA LEU A 116 -0.18 11.34 -7.37
C LEU A 116 1.32 11.00 -7.31
N SER A 117 1.72 10.08 -6.43
CA SER A 117 3.13 9.66 -6.28
C SER A 117 3.66 9.07 -7.58
N ASN A 118 2.88 8.23 -8.24
CA ASN A 118 3.22 7.63 -9.53
C ASN A 118 3.30 8.68 -10.64
N ALA A 119 2.40 9.66 -10.66
CA ALA A 119 2.45 10.78 -11.59
C ALA A 119 3.73 11.60 -11.42
N ILE A 120 4.11 11.93 -10.18
CA ILE A 120 5.34 12.68 -9.87
C ILE A 120 6.59 11.89 -10.25
N LEU A 121 6.62 10.58 -9.95
CA LEU A 121 7.72 9.70 -10.36
C LEU A 121 7.84 9.62 -11.88
N LYS A 122 6.73 9.47 -12.59
CA LYS A 122 6.71 9.41 -14.06
C LYS A 122 7.18 10.73 -14.68
N ASP A 123 6.74 11.87 -14.15
CA ASP A 123 7.23 13.18 -14.56
C ASP A 123 8.74 13.31 -14.32
N ALA A 124 9.23 12.91 -13.14
CA ALA A 124 10.65 12.91 -12.81
C ALA A 124 11.46 12.07 -13.79
N LEU A 125 11.02 10.83 -14.08
CA LEU A 125 11.70 9.92 -15.00
C LEU A 125 11.68 10.41 -16.46
N SER A 126 10.65 11.15 -16.86
CA SER A 126 10.53 11.72 -18.22
C SER A 126 11.43 12.93 -18.47
N GLU A 127 11.97 13.54 -17.41
CA GLU A 127 12.81 14.73 -17.48
C GLU A 127 14.13 14.41 -18.19
N ARG A 128 14.50 15.21 -19.20
CA ARG A 128 15.70 15.00 -20.01
C ARG A 128 16.96 15.57 -19.35
N SER A 129 16.81 16.66 -18.60
CA SER A 129 17.92 17.26 -17.86
C SER A 129 18.27 16.43 -16.64
N LYS A 130 19.52 15.95 -16.55
CA LYS A 130 20.00 15.16 -15.40
C LYS A 130 19.81 15.91 -14.07
N LYS A 131 20.18 17.19 -14.03
CA LYS A 131 20.04 18.05 -12.84
C LYS A 131 18.58 18.17 -12.40
N ASN A 132 17.68 18.40 -13.35
CA ASN A 132 16.25 18.56 -13.04
C ASN A 132 15.60 17.23 -12.64
N ARG A 133 16.02 16.14 -13.27
CA ARG A 133 15.58 14.78 -12.93
C ARG A 133 15.94 14.44 -11.49
N GLU A 134 17.18 14.71 -11.08
CA GLU A 134 17.64 14.51 -9.69
C GLU A 134 16.81 15.34 -8.70
N ALA A 135 16.57 16.62 -8.99
CA ALA A 135 15.73 17.48 -8.13
C ALA A 135 14.28 16.98 -8.00
N LYS A 136 13.68 16.51 -9.11
CA LYS A 136 12.32 15.95 -9.12
C LYS A 136 12.25 14.63 -8.36
N LEU A 137 13.26 13.75 -8.49
CA LEU A 137 13.33 12.49 -7.75
C LEU A 137 13.45 12.73 -6.24
N GLU A 138 14.24 13.70 -5.79
CA GLU A 138 14.33 14.04 -4.36
C GLU A 138 12.99 14.58 -3.83
N THR A 139 12.29 15.38 -4.63
CA THR A 139 10.95 15.85 -4.30
C THR A 139 9.96 14.68 -4.17
N ALA A 140 10.00 13.73 -5.11
CA ALA A 140 9.16 12.53 -5.07
C ALA A 140 9.40 11.70 -3.80
N LYS A 141 10.68 11.51 -3.42
CA LYS A 141 11.06 10.80 -2.18
C LYS A 141 10.56 11.52 -0.93
N TYR A 142 10.72 12.85 -0.88
CA TYR A 142 10.24 13.65 0.25
C TYR A 142 8.73 13.54 0.43
N ILE A 143 7.96 13.72 -0.65
CA ILE A 143 6.49 13.62 -0.64
C ILE A 143 6.05 12.22 -0.17
N ARG A 144 6.69 11.16 -0.69
CA ARG A 144 6.41 9.78 -0.25
C ARG A 144 6.71 9.58 1.24
N GLY A 145 7.78 10.16 1.78
CA GLY A 145 8.08 10.11 3.20
C GLY A 145 7.00 10.76 4.08
N ILE A 146 6.50 11.94 3.68
CA ILE A 146 5.41 12.62 4.39
C ILE A 146 4.12 11.79 4.32
N MET A 147 3.82 11.20 3.16
CA MET A 147 2.65 10.35 2.98
C MET A 147 2.69 9.12 3.90
N ASP A 148 3.82 8.43 3.97
CA ASP A 148 4.00 7.27 4.85
C ASP A 148 3.69 7.61 6.32
N ASP A 149 4.06 8.82 6.76
CA ASP A 149 3.77 9.31 8.10
C ASP A 149 2.28 9.63 8.31
N VAL A 150 1.63 10.25 7.33
CA VAL A 150 0.18 10.55 7.37
C VAL A 150 -0.62 9.25 7.41
N VAL A 151 -0.37 8.33 6.47
CA VAL A 151 -1.03 7.01 6.42
C VAL A 151 -0.81 6.25 7.72
N SER A 152 0.42 6.24 8.25
CA SER A 152 0.73 5.56 9.51
C SER A 152 -0.02 6.13 10.72
N LYS A 153 -0.32 7.43 10.74
CA LYS A 153 -1.09 8.08 11.83
C LYS A 153 -2.58 7.78 11.67
N THR A 154 -3.14 8.03 10.49
CA THR A 154 -4.57 7.82 10.23
C THR A 154 -4.96 6.34 10.33
N TYR A 155 -4.07 5.41 9.96
CA TYR A 155 -4.30 3.97 10.14
C TYR A 155 -4.37 3.54 11.62
N LYS A 156 -3.59 4.18 12.50
CA LYS A 156 -3.71 3.94 13.96
C LYS A 156 -5.04 4.46 14.49
N GLU A 157 -5.39 5.69 14.13
CA GLU A 157 -6.66 6.31 14.52
C GLU A 157 -7.89 5.56 14.01
N ALA A 158 -7.78 4.83 12.89
CA ALA A 158 -8.86 4.02 12.33
C ALA A 158 -8.90 2.57 12.89
N LEU A 159 -7.88 2.13 13.62
CA LEU A 159 -7.84 0.84 14.33
C LEU A 159 -8.27 0.96 15.80
N ASP A 160 -8.11 2.14 16.39
CA ASP A 160 -8.50 2.46 17.76
C ASP A 160 -9.99 2.89 17.87
N ASP A 161 -10.75 2.75 16.79
CA ASP A 161 -12.18 3.05 16.59
C ASP A 161 -12.95 1.75 16.27
#